data_AF-A0A3A9SRZ0-F1
#
_entry.id   AF-A0A3A9SRZ0-F1
#
_cell.length_a   1.000
_cell.length_b   1.000
_cell.length_c   1.000
_cell.angle_alpha   90.00
_cell.angle_beta   90.00
_cell.angle_gamma   90.00
#
_symmetry.space_group_name_H-M   'P 1'
#
loop_
_entity.id
_entity.type
_entity.pdbx_description
1 polymer ?
#
loop_
_entity_poly.entity_id
_entity_poly.type
_entity_poly.pdbx_seq_one_letter_code
_entity_poly.pdbx_strand_id
1 'polypeptide(L)'
;MESGGEMVSASMDLLEESLVKKIEVMKKIQLENVRQKELLSDPEHLQLEDFDKTLDTKGEYIDELLRLDEGFQSLFDRVKADVGDRKDQFADQIKRMQDMIQEITGLSASIEAEEHRNKRLAEQYFQISRTQMNQSKQSSAAAFNYYQTMSNYKNVPPQFMDKKN
;
A
#
# COMPACT_ATOMS: atom_id res chain seq x y z
N MET A 1 0.31 -28.47 31.47
CA MET A 1 -0.74 -27.82 30.67
C MET A 1 -0.58 -26.29 30.59
N GLU A 2 0.21 -25.63 31.45
CA GLU A 2 0.45 -24.18 31.39
C GLU A 2 1.18 -23.67 30.13
N SER A 3 2.16 -24.41 29.60
CA SER A 3 2.98 -23.98 28.46
C SER A 3 2.22 -23.71 27.15
N GLY A 4 1.06 -24.37 26.93
CA GLY A 4 0.23 -24.15 25.73
C GLY A 4 -0.73 -22.95 25.84
N GLY A 5 -0.94 -22.42 27.04
CA GLY A 5 -1.71 -21.20 27.27
C GLY A 5 -0.90 -19.96 26.95
N GLU A 6 0.30 -19.88 27.50
CA GLU A 6 1.21 -18.74 27.34
C GLU A 6 1.65 -18.54 25.89
N MET A 7 1.92 -19.62 25.15
CA MET A 7 2.30 -19.52 23.73
C MET A 7 1.18 -18.94 22.85
N VAL A 8 -0.08 -19.19 23.19
CA VAL A 8 -1.22 -18.70 22.42
C VAL A 8 -1.53 -17.24 22.74
N SER A 9 -1.40 -16.83 24.00
CA SER A 9 -1.48 -15.41 24.38
C SER A 9 -0.41 -14.59 23.65
N ALA A 10 0.85 -15.03 23.69
CA ALA A 10 1.93 -14.33 23.00
C ALA A 10 1.71 -14.24 21.48
N SER A 11 1.13 -15.29 20.88
CA SER A 11 0.81 -15.28 19.45
C SER A 11 -0.33 -14.32 19.11
N MET A 12 -1.33 -14.20 19.98
CA MET A 12 -2.42 -13.24 19.83
C MET A 12 -1.90 -11.79 19.93
N ASP A 13 -0.99 -11.52 20.86
CA ASP A 13 -0.36 -10.20 21.00
C ASP A 13 0.43 -9.83 19.72
N LEU A 14 1.16 -10.79 19.14
CA LEU A 14 1.87 -10.58 17.87
C LEU A 14 0.93 -10.35 16.68
N LEU A 15 -0.23 -11.02 16.63
CA LEU A 15 -1.25 -10.75 15.62
C LEU A 15 -1.80 -9.33 15.75
N GLU A 16 -2.10 -8.90 16.98
CA GLU A 16 -2.57 -7.55 17.27
C GLU A 16 -1.52 -6.51 16.85
N GLU A 17 -0.26 -6.71 17.24
CA GLU A 17 0.86 -5.83 16.86
C GLU A 17 1.06 -5.76 15.34
N SER A 18 0.89 -6.89 14.64
CA SER A 18 0.97 -6.91 13.17
C SER A 18 -0.11 -6.04 12.53
N LEU A 19 -1.34 -6.05 13.05
CA LEU A 19 -2.42 -5.18 12.55
C LEU A 19 -2.13 -3.70 12.82
N VAL A 20 -1.61 -3.37 14.00
CA VAL A 20 -1.18 -1.99 14.33
C VAL A 20 -0.12 -1.52 13.32
N LYS A 21 0.91 -2.33 13.07
CA LYS A 21 1.97 -2.01 12.11
C LYS A 21 1.43 -1.83 10.69
N LYS A 22 0.49 -2.67 10.24
CA LYS A 22 -0.16 -2.49 8.93
C LYS A 22 -0.85 -1.14 8.84
N ILE A 23 -1.63 -0.75 9.86
CA ILE A 23 -2.30 0.55 9.91
C ILE A 23 -1.28 1.70 9.81
N GLU A 24 -0.16 1.62 10.53
CA GLU A 24 0.90 2.63 10.48
C GLU A 24 1.52 2.75 9.08
N VAL A 25 1.85 1.63 8.44
CA VAL A 25 2.39 1.60 7.07
C VAL A 25 1.39 2.17 6.07
N MET A 26 0.11 1.81 6.19
CA MET A 26 -0.95 2.35 5.33
C MET A 26 -1.12 3.87 5.49
N LYS A 27 -1.00 4.39 6.72
CA LYS A 27 -1.01 5.84 6.96
C LYS A 27 0.20 6.53 6.31
N LYS A 28 1.38 5.89 6.29
CA LYS A 28 2.54 6.42 5.54
C LYS A 28 2.30 6.44 4.03
N ILE A 29 1.66 5.41 3.47
CA ILE A 29 1.26 5.39 2.05
C ILE A 29 0.30 6.55 1.74
N GLN A 30 -0.67 6.84 2.61
CA GLN A 30 -1.55 8.00 2.44
C GLN A 30 -0.78 9.33 2.43
N LEU A 31 0.22 9.49 3.30
CA LEU A 31 1.05 10.70 3.30
C LEU A 31 1.81 10.86 1.98
N GLU A 32 2.37 9.78 1.44
CA GLU A 32 3.02 9.81 0.13
C GLU A 32 2.03 10.06 -1.02
N ASN A 33 0.77 9.60 -0.90
CA ASN A 33 -0.29 9.96 -1.85
C ASN A 33 -0.61 11.44 -1.83
N VAL A 34 -0.71 12.04 -0.65
CA VAL A 34 -0.91 13.49 -0.51
C VAL A 34 0.28 14.24 -1.12
N ARG A 35 1.51 13.82 -0.81
CA ARG A 35 2.72 14.42 -1.38
C ARG A 35 2.77 14.32 -2.90
N GLN A 36 2.47 13.14 -3.45
CA GLN A 36 2.41 12.95 -4.91
C GLN A 36 1.38 13.89 -5.55
N LYS A 37 0.20 14.05 -4.92
CA LYS A 37 -0.84 14.97 -5.39
C LYS A 37 -0.35 16.42 -5.37
N GLU A 38 0.30 16.85 -4.30
CA GLU A 38 0.85 18.21 -4.17
C GLU A 38 1.88 18.50 -5.26
N LEU A 39 2.83 17.58 -5.47
CA LEU A 39 3.82 17.64 -6.55
C LEU A 39 3.13 17.78 -7.92
N LEU A 40 2.16 16.92 -8.23
CA LEU A 40 1.46 16.93 -9.51
C LEU A 40 0.51 18.13 -9.70
N SER A 41 0.14 18.82 -8.62
CA SER A 41 -0.74 20.00 -8.66
C SER A 41 0.02 21.30 -8.97
N ASP A 42 1.36 21.30 -8.91
CA ASP A 42 2.22 22.40 -9.37
C ASP A 42 3.17 21.94 -10.50
N PRO A 43 2.64 21.75 -11.74
CA PRO A 43 3.42 21.28 -12.88
C PRO A 43 4.65 22.13 -13.23
N GLU A 44 4.59 23.44 -12.96
CA GLU A 44 5.63 24.39 -13.38
C GLU A 44 6.91 24.25 -12.54
N HIS A 45 6.77 23.81 -11.28
CA HIS A 45 7.88 23.65 -10.35
C HIS A 45 8.19 22.19 -10.01
N LEU A 46 7.46 21.24 -10.61
CA LEU A 46 7.66 19.80 -10.37
C LEU A 46 9.13 19.40 -10.66
N GLN A 47 9.81 18.93 -9.62
CA GLN A 47 11.07 18.20 -9.77
C GLN A 47 10.77 16.72 -9.98
N LEU A 48 11.20 16.18 -11.13
CA LEU A 48 10.95 14.77 -11.46
C LEU A 48 11.60 13.81 -10.46
N GLU A 49 12.76 14.17 -9.90
CA GLU A 49 13.44 13.39 -8.87
C GLU A 49 12.62 13.28 -7.57
N ASP A 50 11.93 14.35 -7.17
CA ASP A 50 11.05 14.32 -6.00
C ASP A 50 9.81 13.44 -6.23
N PHE A 51 9.29 13.44 -7.46
CA PHE A 51 8.20 12.56 -7.86
C PHE A 51 8.63 11.08 -7.86
N ASP A 52 9.78 10.77 -8.47
CA ASP A 52 10.35 9.42 -8.50
C ASP A 52 10.59 8.89 -7.08
N LYS A 53 11.18 9.72 -6.21
CA LYS A 53 11.41 9.37 -4.80
C LYS A 53 10.12 9.03 -4.05
N THR A 54 9.03 9.74 -4.32
CA THR A 54 7.72 9.42 -3.73
C THR A 54 7.20 8.07 -4.24
N LEU A 55 7.43 7.70 -5.49
CA LEU A 55 7.06 6.37 -6.00
C LEU A 55 7.91 5.25 -5.37
N ASP A 56 9.22 5.44 -5.28
CA ASP A 56 10.14 4.47 -4.66
C ASP A 56 9.77 4.24 -3.18
N THR A 57 9.55 5.32 -2.43
CA THR A 57 9.16 5.27 -1.00
C THR A 57 7.83 4.53 -0.82
N LYS A 58 6.86 4.73 -1.72
CA LYS A 58 5.61 3.96 -1.71
C LYS A 58 5.83 2.48 -2.01
N GLY A 59 6.73 2.15 -2.93
CA GLY A 59 7.13 0.78 -3.21
C GLY A 59 7.66 0.07 -1.96
N GLU A 60 8.55 0.72 -1.21
CA GLU A 60 9.10 0.18 0.04
C GLU A 60 8.00 -0.11 1.09
N TYR A 61 7.03 0.79 1.25
CA TYR A 61 5.90 0.59 2.15
C TYR A 61 4.95 -0.51 1.70
N ILE A 62 4.72 -0.67 0.39
CA ILE A 62 3.91 -1.77 -0.15
C ILE A 62 4.62 -3.10 0.13
N ASP A 63 5.92 -3.19 -0.09
CA ASP A 63 6.70 -4.40 0.21
C ASP A 63 6.68 -4.72 1.71
N GLU A 64 6.72 -3.70 2.58
CA GLU A 64 6.55 -3.88 4.03
C GLU A 64 5.16 -4.42 4.37
N LEU A 65 4.11 -3.87 3.76
CA LEU A 65 2.73 -4.30 3.96
C LEU A 65 2.55 -5.77 3.54
N LEU A 66 3.11 -6.18 2.40
CA LEU A 66 3.06 -7.56 1.91
C LEU A 66 3.74 -8.53 2.89
N ARG A 67 4.93 -8.18 3.42
CA ARG A 67 5.62 -9.00 4.43
C ARG A 67 4.82 -9.13 5.72
N LEU A 68 4.18 -8.04 6.17
CA LEU A 68 3.32 -8.06 7.35
C LEU A 68 2.07 -8.93 7.11
N ASP A 69 1.52 -8.93 5.89
CA ASP A 69 0.36 -9.75 5.53
C ASP A 69 0.69 -11.24 5.53
N GLU A 70 1.81 -11.63 4.91
CA GLU A 70 2.29 -13.01 4.91
C GLU A 70 2.58 -13.53 6.32
N GLY A 71 3.25 -12.71 7.15
CA GLY A 71 3.55 -13.05 8.54
C GLY A 71 2.29 -13.20 9.39
N PHE A 72 1.33 -12.28 9.22
CA PHE A 72 0.02 -12.35 9.89
C PHE A 72 -0.73 -13.62 9.52
N GLN A 73 -0.87 -13.92 8.23
CA GLN A 73 -1.63 -15.08 7.76
C GLN A 73 -1.02 -16.39 8.29
N SER A 74 0.31 -16.50 8.23
CA SER A 74 1.04 -17.67 8.74
C SER A 74 0.82 -17.89 10.25
N LEU A 75 0.85 -16.80 11.04
CA LEU A 75 0.63 -16.87 12.47
C LEU A 75 -0.83 -17.17 12.81
N PHE A 76 -1.78 -16.52 12.13
CA PHE A 76 -3.20 -16.71 12.32
C PHE A 76 -3.61 -18.16 12.04
N ASP A 77 -3.14 -18.74 10.94
CA ASP A 77 -3.45 -20.12 10.58
C ASP A 77 -2.98 -21.14 11.62
N ARG A 78 -1.87 -20.84 12.31
CA ARG A 78 -1.34 -21.68 13.39
C ARG A 78 -2.18 -21.62 14.66
N VAL A 79 -2.76 -20.46 15.00
CA VAL A 79 -3.38 -20.25 16.31
C VAL A 79 -4.90 -20.21 16.30
N LYS A 80 -5.55 -20.11 15.13
CA LYS A 80 -7.01 -20.01 15.01
C LYS A 80 -7.78 -21.17 15.65
N ALA A 81 -7.24 -22.39 15.61
CA ALA A 81 -7.87 -23.56 16.24
C ALA A 81 -7.81 -23.44 17.77
N ASP A 82 -6.62 -23.18 18.29
CA ASP A 82 -6.34 -23.04 19.72
C ASP A 82 -7.07 -21.85 20.39
N VAL A 83 -7.33 -20.79 19.63
CA VAL A 83 -8.14 -19.64 20.02
C VAL A 83 -9.63 -19.98 19.95
N GLY A 84 -10.04 -20.79 18.95
CA GLY A 84 -11.40 -21.29 18.79
C GLY A 84 -11.94 -21.99 20.05
N ASP A 85 -11.10 -22.83 20.66
CA ASP A 85 -11.43 -23.58 21.88
C ASP A 85 -11.42 -22.71 23.15
N ARG A 86 -10.90 -21.47 23.07
CA ARG A 86 -10.74 -20.54 24.20
C ARG A 86 -11.26 -19.14 23.89
N LYS A 87 -12.25 -19.02 22.99
CA LYS A 87 -12.73 -17.72 22.49
C LYS A 87 -13.09 -16.73 23.59
N ASP A 88 -13.71 -17.20 24.68
CA ASP A 88 -14.14 -16.35 25.79
C ASP A 88 -12.94 -15.65 26.47
N GLN A 89 -11.77 -16.29 26.50
CA GLN A 89 -10.55 -15.72 27.11
C GLN A 89 -9.94 -14.59 26.26
N PHE A 90 -10.18 -14.62 24.95
CA PHE A 90 -9.61 -13.67 23.99
C PHE A 90 -10.67 -12.73 23.39
N ALA A 91 -11.89 -12.71 23.91
CA ALA A 91 -13.02 -12.00 23.31
C ALA A 91 -12.73 -10.50 23.07
N ASP A 92 -12.16 -9.81 24.05
CA ASP A 92 -11.82 -8.39 23.93
C ASP A 92 -10.72 -8.15 22.90
N GLN A 93 -9.71 -9.02 22.84
CA GLN A 93 -8.61 -8.91 21.88
C GLN A 93 -9.08 -9.20 20.46
N ILE A 94 -9.92 -10.22 20.27
CA ILE A 94 -10.57 -10.53 18.99
C ILE A 94 -11.37 -9.33 18.52
N LYS A 95 -12.13 -8.68 19.41
CA LYS A 95 -12.90 -7.48 19.06
C LYS A 95 -12.00 -6.33 18.59
N ARG A 96 -10.92 -6.03 19.31
CA ARG A 96 -9.95 -4.99 18.89
C ARG A 96 -9.33 -5.31 17.53
N MET A 97 -8.94 -6.56 17.28
CA MET A 97 -8.43 -6.99 15.98
C MET A 97 -9.47 -6.83 14.86
N GLN A 98 -10.74 -7.14 15.12
CA GLN A 98 -11.83 -6.92 14.17
C GLN A 98 -12.01 -5.43 13.83
N ASP A 99 -11.96 -4.56 14.84
CA ASP A 99 -12.04 -3.11 14.65
C ASP A 99 -10.84 -2.61 13.81
N MET A 100 -9.63 -3.12 14.06
CA MET A 100 -8.44 -2.80 13.24
C MET A 100 -8.55 -3.31 11.80
N ILE A 101 -9.11 -4.51 11.58
CA ILE A 101 -9.35 -5.02 10.22
C ILE A 101 -10.36 -4.13 9.47
N GLN A 102 -11.36 -3.60 10.19
CA GLN A 102 -12.29 -2.64 9.62
C GLN A 102 -11.59 -1.31 9.26
N GLU A 103 -10.71 -0.80 10.14
CA GLU A 103 -9.88 0.38 9.84
C GLU A 103 -9.00 0.15 8.60
N ILE A 104 -8.28 -0.98 8.54
CA ILE A 104 -7.46 -1.39 7.40
C ILE A 104 -8.29 -1.40 6.12
N THR A 105 -9.49 -2.00 6.15
CA THR A 105 -10.38 -2.03 4.98
C THR A 105 -10.76 -0.61 4.51
N GLY A 106 -11.05 0.29 5.45
CA GLY A 106 -11.33 1.69 5.15
C GLY A 106 -10.13 2.44 4.57
N LEU A 107 -8.94 2.24 5.15
CA LEU A 107 -7.68 2.82 4.66
C LEU A 107 -7.38 2.33 3.24
N SER A 108 -7.54 1.04 2.94
CA SER A 108 -7.34 0.47 1.60
C SER A 108 -8.19 1.16 0.56
N ALA A 109 -9.50 1.32 0.83
CA ALA A 109 -10.41 2.01 -0.09
C ALA A 109 -10.04 3.49 -0.28
N SER A 110 -9.58 4.16 0.79
CA SER A 110 -9.13 5.56 0.69
C SER A 110 -7.87 5.68 -0.16
N ILE A 111 -6.86 4.83 0.08
CA ILE A 111 -5.60 4.78 -0.66
C ILE A 111 -5.87 4.50 -2.14
N GLU A 112 -6.72 3.52 -2.46
CA GLU A 112 -7.08 3.18 -3.84
C GLU A 112 -7.72 4.38 -4.56
N ALA A 113 -8.66 5.06 -3.90
CA ALA A 113 -9.31 6.24 -4.46
C ALA A 113 -8.33 7.41 -4.66
N GLU A 114 -7.37 7.59 -3.77
CA GLU A 114 -6.29 8.58 -3.88
C GLU A 114 -5.35 8.25 -5.04
N GLU A 115 -4.89 7.01 -5.16
CA GLU A 115 -4.02 6.55 -6.26
C GLU A 115 -4.69 6.72 -7.62
N HIS A 116 -6.00 6.41 -7.72
CA HIS A 116 -6.75 6.68 -8.94
C HIS A 116 -6.79 8.17 -9.31
N ARG A 117 -6.86 9.08 -8.33
CA ARG A 117 -6.80 10.52 -8.58
C ARG A 117 -5.40 10.94 -9.00
N ASN A 118 -4.37 10.49 -8.28
CA ASN A 118 -2.98 10.83 -8.56
C ASN A 118 -2.53 10.32 -9.92
N LYS A 119 -2.95 9.11 -10.31
CA LYS A 119 -2.71 8.57 -11.65
C LYS A 119 -3.26 9.49 -12.74
N ARG A 120 -4.50 9.98 -12.60
CA ARG A 120 -5.08 10.92 -13.57
C ARG A 120 -4.31 12.23 -13.65
N LEU A 121 -3.86 12.76 -12.51
CA LEU A 121 -3.03 13.96 -12.47
C LEU A 121 -1.68 13.74 -13.17
N ALA A 122 -1.04 12.60 -12.93
CA ALA A 122 0.21 12.23 -13.58
C ALA A 122 0.02 12.10 -15.10
N GLU A 123 -1.03 11.40 -15.54
CA GLU A 123 -1.37 11.26 -16.97
C GLU A 123 -1.58 12.63 -17.64
N GLN A 124 -2.31 13.54 -17.00
CA GLN A 124 -2.51 14.91 -17.50
C GLN A 124 -1.19 15.69 -17.57
N TYR A 125 -0.38 15.64 -16.51
CA TYR A 125 0.94 16.28 -16.46
C TYR A 125 1.82 15.83 -17.63
N PHE A 126 1.99 14.51 -17.81
CA PHE A 126 2.84 13.97 -18.86
C PHE A 126 2.28 14.21 -20.27
N GLN A 127 0.95 14.25 -20.43
CA GLN A 127 0.33 14.62 -21.70
C GLN A 127 0.65 16.08 -22.08
N ILE A 128 0.51 17.02 -21.15
CA ILE A 128 0.83 18.44 -21.37
C ILE A 128 2.32 18.61 -21.65
N SER A 129 3.19 18.04 -20.81
CA SER A 129 4.65 18.08 -20.99
C SER A 129 5.06 17.56 -22.37
N ARG A 130 4.45 16.48 -22.87
CA ARG A 130 4.70 15.96 -24.22
C ARG A 130 4.25 16.91 -25.32
N THR A 131 3.09 17.56 -25.18
CA THR A 131 2.64 18.55 -26.18
C THR A 131 3.51 19.80 -26.22
N GLN A 132 4.01 20.26 -25.07
CA GLN A 132 4.96 21.37 -24.99
C GLN A 132 6.33 20.99 -25.59
N MET A 133 6.82 19.76 -25.35
CA MET A 133 8.02 19.21 -25.99
C MET A 133 7.89 19.05 -27.51
N ASN A 134 6.70 18.76 -28.05
CA ASN A 134 6.50 18.70 -29.50
C ASN A 134 6.48 20.10 -30.17
N GLN A 135 6.26 21.16 -29.39
CA GLN A 135 6.34 22.56 -29.87
C GLN A 135 7.75 23.16 -29.67
N SER A 136 8.50 22.65 -28.70
CA SER A 136 9.89 23.03 -28.41
C SER A 136 10.85 21.96 -28.94
N LYS A 137 11.58 22.21 -30.04
CA LYS A 137 12.63 21.31 -30.57
C LYS A 137 13.83 21.07 -29.61
N GLN A 138 13.73 21.48 -28.36
CA GLN A 138 14.78 21.39 -27.35
C GLN A 138 14.19 21.06 -25.97
N SER A 139 14.12 19.78 -25.59
CA SER A 139 14.58 19.32 -24.27
C SER A 139 14.52 17.80 -24.07
N SER A 140 15.63 17.31 -23.51
CA SER A 140 15.89 16.08 -22.73
C SER A 140 15.28 14.73 -23.14
N ALA A 141 16.15 13.86 -23.66
CA ALA A 141 15.92 12.42 -23.87
C ALA A 141 15.53 11.63 -22.60
N ALA A 142 15.74 12.18 -21.40
CA ALA A 142 15.41 11.52 -20.14
C ALA A 142 13.89 11.40 -19.92
N ALA A 143 13.11 12.42 -20.29
CA ALA A 143 11.65 12.39 -20.20
C ALA A 143 11.02 11.36 -21.17
N PHE A 144 11.67 11.14 -22.31
CA PHE A 144 11.23 10.15 -23.31
C PHE A 144 11.48 8.71 -22.85
N ASN A 145 12.64 8.43 -22.26
CA ASN A 145 12.98 7.11 -21.73
C ASN A 145 12.02 6.68 -20.59
N TYR A 146 11.61 7.63 -19.74
CA TYR A 146 10.63 7.36 -18.67
C TYR A 146 9.24 6.97 -19.21
N TYR A 147 8.72 7.68 -20.23
CA TYR A 147 7.46 7.31 -20.90
C TYR A 147 7.53 5.92 -21.54
N GLN A 148 8.68 5.56 -22.10
CA GLN A 148 8.89 4.24 -22.70
C GLN A 148 8.89 3.12 -21.63
N THR A 149 9.50 3.36 -20.46
CA THR A 149 9.51 2.41 -19.34
C THR A 149 8.11 2.22 -18.73
N MET A 150 7.33 3.30 -18.54
CA MET A 150 5.95 3.18 -18.03
C MET A 150 4.95 2.64 -19.05
N SER A 151 5.12 2.95 -20.34
CA SER A 151 4.33 2.32 -21.41
C SER A 151 4.57 0.81 -21.49
N ASN A 152 5.77 0.33 -21.12
CA ASN A 152 6.07 -1.10 -21.04
C ASN A 152 5.48 -1.78 -19.79
N TYR A 153 5.10 -1.00 -18.76
CA TYR A 153 4.39 -1.50 -17.58
C TYR A 153 2.93 -1.91 -17.87
N LYS A 154 2.42 -1.66 -19.09
CA LYS A 154 1.14 -2.22 -19.59
C LYS A 154 1.06 -3.75 -19.55
N ASN A 155 2.17 -4.46 -19.35
CA ASN A 155 2.24 -5.93 -19.37
C ASN A 155 2.38 -6.58 -17.99
N VAL A 156 2.15 -5.87 -16.89
CA VAL A 156 1.89 -6.52 -15.60
C VAL A 156 0.37 -6.59 -15.41
N PRO A 157 -0.29 -7.72 -15.75
CA PRO A 157 -1.72 -7.86 -15.50
C PRO A 157 -2.00 -7.75 -13.99
N PRO A 158 -3.16 -7.22 -13.58
CA PRO A 158 -3.59 -7.21 -12.19
C PRO A 158 -3.81 -8.66 -11.75
N GLN A 159 -2.79 -9.32 -11.20
CA GLN A 159 -2.89 -10.68 -10.66
C GLN A 159 -3.45 -10.70 -9.23
N PHE A 160 -4.46 -9.90 -8.94
CA PHE A 160 -5.15 -9.92 -7.64
C PHE A 160 -6.68 -9.93 -7.72
N MET A 161 -7.26 -10.21 -8.88
CA MET A 161 -8.70 -10.50 -9.01
C MET A 161 -8.89 -11.62 -10.04
N ASP A 162 -8.92 -12.87 -9.57
CA ASP A 162 -9.95 -13.89 -9.86
C ASP A 162 -9.41 -15.29 -9.55
N LYS A 163 -9.83 -15.83 -8.41
CA LYS A 163 -10.08 -17.26 -8.27
C LYS A 163 -11.43 -17.43 -7.58
N LYS A 164 -12.49 -17.13 -8.30
CA LYS A 164 -13.74 -17.89 -8.14
C LYS A 164 -13.59 -19.20 -8.91
N ASN A 165 -13.41 -20.29 -8.18
CA ASN A 165 -14.07 -21.59 -8.36
C ASN A 165 -13.67 -22.49 -7.19
#